data_AF-S5ZLH3-F1
#
_entry.id   AF-S5ZLH3-F1
#
_cell.length_a   1.000
_cell.length_b   1.000
_cell.length_c   1.000
_cell.angle_alpha   90.00
_cell.angle_beta   90.00
_cell.angle_gamma   90.00
#
_symmetry.space_group_name_H-M   'P 1'
#
loop_
_entity.id
_entity.type
_entity.pdbx_description
1 polymer ?
#
loop_
_entity_poly.entity_id
_entity_poly.type
_entity_poly.pdbx_seq_one_letter_code
_entity_poly.pdbx_strand_id
1 'polypeptide(L)'
;MNNEYLITFHTHFQALTCMRILEKNGLVKNGSVVIKLIPVPREVSSSCGTAVRLNLKKDIVFDKNYFNEIERDEFFKLGEDGKYIPV
;
A
#
# COMPACT_ATOMS: atom_id res chain seq x y z
N MET A 1 10.51 11.86 -7.78
CA MET A 1 9.15 11.29 -7.75
C MET A 1 9.18 9.97 -7.01
N ASN A 2 8.78 9.97 -5.75
CA ASN A 2 8.57 8.74 -5.00
C ASN A 2 7.22 8.14 -5.42
N ASN A 3 7.25 6.96 -6.04
CA ASN A 3 6.04 6.18 -6.34
C ASN A 3 5.76 5.20 -5.20
N GLU A 4 5.72 5.74 -3.99
CA GLU A 4 5.40 4.96 -2.80
C GLU A 4 3.96 5.25 -2.37
N TYR A 5 3.22 4.16 -2.14
CA TYR A 5 1.84 4.19 -1.69
C TYR A 5 1.72 3.34 -0.42
N LEU A 6 0.75 3.70 0.40
CA LEU A 6 0.44 3.03 1.64
C LEU A 6 -1.05 2.75 1.67
N ILE A 7 -1.41 1.54 2.08
CA ILE A 7 -2.79 1.12 2.27
C ILE A 7 -2.95 0.73 3.72
N THR A 8 -3.91 1.33 4.40
CA THR A 8 -4.15 1.08 5.82
C THR A 8 -5.31 0.11 6.01
N PHE A 9 -5.22 -0.69 7.08
CA PHE A 9 -6.22 -1.69 7.42
C PHE A 9 -6.43 -1.72 8.93
N HIS A 10 -7.69 -1.85 9.33
CA HIS A 10 -8.07 -2.07 10.73
C HIS A 10 -7.49 -3.36 11.32
N THR A 11 -7.34 -4.43 10.52
CA THR A 11 -6.83 -5.72 11.00
C THR A 11 -5.61 -6.21 10.23
N HIS A 12 -4.75 -6.95 10.93
CA HIS A 12 -3.61 -7.62 10.31
C HIS A 12 -4.05 -8.65 9.25
N PHE A 13 -5.19 -9.31 9.46
CA PHE A 13 -5.72 -10.31 8.54
C PHE A 13 -6.10 -9.72 7.17
N GLN A 14 -6.77 -8.55 7.16
CA GLN A 14 -7.08 -7.83 5.93
C GLN A 14 -5.80 -7.41 5.19
N ALA A 15 -4.83 -6.84 5.91
CA ALA A 15 -3.56 -6.42 5.34
C ALA A 15 -2.78 -7.60 4.73
N LEU A 16 -2.74 -8.75 5.41
CA LEU A 16 -2.10 -9.97 4.92
C LEU A 16 -2.80 -10.54 3.68
N THR A 17 -4.13 -10.53 3.68
CA THR A 17 -4.94 -10.98 2.54
C THR A 17 -4.65 -10.10 1.33
N CYS A 18 -4.64 -8.78 1.51
CA CYS A 18 -4.28 -7.82 0.48
C CYS A 18 -2.88 -8.09 -0.09
N MET A 19 -1.87 -8.25 0.77
CA MET A 19 -0.50 -8.55 0.35
C MET A 19 -0.44 -9.82 -0.50
N ARG A 20 -1.09 -10.92 -0.06
CA ARG A 20 -1.10 -12.20 -0.81
C ARG A 20 -1.80 -12.11 -2.16
N ILE A 21 -2.85 -11.30 -2.28
CA ILE A 21 -3.53 -11.06 -3.56
C ILE A 21 -2.58 -10.34 -4.52
N LEU A 22 -1.91 -9.29 -4.04
CA LEU A 22 -0.99 -8.52 -4.86
C LEU A 22 0.27 -9.29 -5.24
N GLU A 23 0.82 -10.13 -4.35
CA GLU A 23 1.98 -10.99 -4.67
C GLU A 23 1.72 -11.93 -5.85
N LYS A 24 0.47 -12.29 -6.10
CA LYS A 24 0.09 -13.09 -7.27
C LYS A 24 0.12 -12.29 -8.58
N ASN A 25 0.12 -10.96 -8.51
CA ASN A 25 0.17 -10.08 -9.67
C ASN A 25 1.53 -10.18 -10.37
N GLY A 26 1.52 -10.23 -11.71
CA GLY A 26 2.74 -10.31 -12.53
C GLY A 26 3.72 -9.15 -12.30
N LEU A 27 3.21 -7.97 -11.90
CA LEU A 27 4.02 -6.78 -11.59
C LEU A 27 4.84 -6.92 -10.30
N VAL A 28 4.39 -7.72 -9.35
CA VAL A 28 5.17 -8.02 -8.14
C VAL A 28 6.20 -9.09 -8.47
N LYS A 29 5.80 -10.12 -9.22
CA LYS A 29 6.68 -11.21 -9.64
C LYS A 29 7.85 -10.76 -10.52
N ASN A 30 7.63 -9.76 -11.38
CA ASN A 30 8.69 -9.19 -12.21
C ASN A 30 9.51 -8.09 -11.49
N GLY A 31 9.25 -7.85 -10.19
CA GLY A 31 9.96 -6.86 -9.38
C GLY A 31 9.68 -5.40 -9.76
N SER A 32 8.58 -5.13 -10.47
CA SER A 32 8.16 -3.75 -10.79
C SER A 32 7.40 -3.09 -9.64
N VAL A 33 6.82 -3.90 -8.75
CA VAL A 33 6.18 -3.46 -7.52
C VAL A 33 6.75 -4.25 -6.36
N VAL A 34 7.27 -3.55 -5.35
CA VAL A 34 7.72 -4.16 -4.09
C VAL A 34 6.66 -3.92 -3.03
N ILE A 35 6.24 -4.99 -2.36
CA ILE A 35 5.16 -4.97 -1.38
C ILE A 35 5.72 -5.39 -0.03
N LYS A 36 5.37 -4.65 1.02
CA LYS A 36 5.74 -4.97 2.39
C LYS A 36 4.60 -4.68 3.35
N LEU A 37 4.37 -5.60 4.28
CA LEU A 37 3.59 -5.34 5.48
C LEU A 37 4.43 -4.52 6.46
N ILE A 38 3.87 -3.42 6.95
CA ILE A 38 4.46 -2.57 7.97
C ILE A 38 3.40 -2.20 9.00
N PRO A 39 3.76 -1.87 10.25
CA PRO A 39 2.84 -1.16 11.13
C PRO A 39 2.45 0.18 10.49
N VAL A 40 1.21 0.64 10.71
CA VAL A 40 0.77 1.94 10.20
C VAL A 40 1.71 3.03 10.74
N PRO A 41 2.32 3.87 9.88
CA PRO A 41 3.13 5.00 10.31
C PRO A 41 2.33 5.92 11.22
N ARG A 42 2.92 6.36 12.34
CA ARG A 42 2.24 7.21 13.33
C ARG A 42 1.76 8.55 12.77
N GLU A 43 2.42 9.03 11.73
CA GLU A 43 2.03 10.23 10.98
C GLU A 43 0.73 10.06 10.18
N VAL A 44 0.38 8.83 9.81
CA VAL A 44 -0.85 8.48 9.08
C VAL A 44 -1.98 8.19 10.05
N SER A 45 -1.71 7.39 11.08
CA SER A 45 -2.72 7.07 12.10
C SER A 45 -2.06 6.80 13.45
N SER A 46 -2.75 7.24 14.51
CA SER A 46 -2.38 6.88 15.89
C SER A 46 -2.91 5.51 16.31
N SER A 47 -3.74 4.85 15.48
CA SER A 47 -4.23 3.49 15.74
C SER A 47 -3.17 2.44 15.38
N CYS A 48 -3.09 1.39 16.21
CA CYS A 48 -2.12 0.29 16.08
C CYS A 48 -2.43 -0.68 14.90
N GLY A 49 -2.92 -0.15 13.78
CA GLY A 49 -3.29 -0.92 12.60
C GLY A 49 -2.10 -1.49 11.84
N THR A 50 -2.40 -2.25 10.80
CA THR A 50 -1.40 -2.77 9.86
C THR A 50 -1.55 -2.08 8.52
N ALA A 51 -0.44 -1.73 7.88
CA ALA A 51 -0.43 -1.15 6.55
C ALA A 51 0.33 -2.02 5.55
N VAL A 52 -0.05 -1.91 4.29
CA VAL A 52 0.69 -2.46 3.15
C VAL A 52 1.37 -1.30 2.43
N ARG A 53 2.70 -1.32 2.41
CA ARG A 53 3.53 -0.38 1.66
C ARG A 53 3.79 -0.94 0.27
N LEU A 54 3.56 -0.12 -0.74
CA LEU A 54 3.79 -0.41 -2.15
C LEU A 54 4.83 0.55 -2.69
N ASN A 55 5.91 0.02 -3.24
CA ASN A 55 6.92 0.82 -3.91
C ASN A 55 6.93 0.41 -5.39
N LEU A 56 6.45 1.30 -6.25
CA LEU A 56 6.30 1.05 -7.67
C LEU A 56 7.48 1.66 -8.43
N LYS A 57 7.94 0.99 -9.48
CA LYS A 57 8.88 1.60 -10.44
C LYS A 57 8.22 2.79 -11.13
N LYS A 58 9.08 3.68 -11.67
CA LYS A 58 8.69 4.97 -12.24
C LYS A 58 7.62 4.86 -13.35
N ASP A 59 7.63 3.74 -14.09
CA ASP A 59 6.76 3.49 -15.24
C ASP A 59 5.47 2.72 -14.91
N ILE A 60 5.24 2.37 -13.63
CA ILE A 60 4.02 1.68 -13.21
C ILE A 60 3.03 2.68 -12.62
N VAL A 61 1.80 2.62 -13.14
CA VAL A 61 0.67 3.40 -12.62
C VAL A 61 0.01 2.61 -11.48
N PHE A 62 -0.22 3.28 -10.36
CA PHE A 62 -1.02 2.74 -9.27
C PHE A 62 -2.49 2.82 -9.63
N ASP A 63 -3.15 1.66 -9.76
CA ASP A 63 -4.58 1.56 -10.01
C ASP A 63 -5.30 1.04 -8.75
N LYS A 64 -6.19 1.86 -8.20
CA LYS A 64 -7.00 1.51 -7.03
C LYS A 64 -8.03 0.42 -7.33
N ASN A 65 -8.37 0.22 -8.60
CA ASN A 65 -9.37 -0.78 -8.98
C ASN A 65 -8.95 -2.20 -8.62
N TYR A 66 -7.63 -2.48 -8.55
CA TYR A 66 -7.11 -3.77 -8.08
C TYR A 66 -7.55 -4.14 -6.66
N PHE A 67 -7.96 -3.14 -5.89
CA PHE A 67 -8.32 -3.32 -4.50
C PHE A 67 -9.82 -3.33 -4.29
N ASN A 68 -10.67 -3.06 -5.29
CA ASN A 68 -12.11 -2.80 -5.09
C ASN A 68 -12.85 -3.93 -4.35
N GLU A 69 -12.36 -5.15 -4.44
CA GLU A 69 -12.90 -6.32 -3.72
C GLU A 69 -12.22 -6.59 -2.37
N ILE A 70 -11.27 -5.75 -1.97
CA ILE A 70 -10.48 -5.86 -0.74
C ILE A 70 -10.96 -4.78 0.25
N GLU A 71 -11.42 -5.23 1.41
CA GLU A 71 -11.77 -4.37 2.53
C GLU A 71 -10.51 -3.69 3.09
N ARG A 72 -10.56 -2.37 3.17
CA ARG A 72 -9.42 -1.48 3.46
C ARG A 72 -9.94 -0.17 4.04
N ASP A 73 -9.08 0.55 4.74
CA ASP A 73 -9.46 1.82 5.35
C ASP A 73 -9.24 2.95 4.32
N GLU A 74 -7.98 3.28 4.07
CA GLU A 74 -7.63 4.43 3.23
C GLU A 74 -6.29 4.22 2.47
N PHE A 75 -6.17 4.88 1.33
CA PHE A 75 -4.94 4.94 0.53
C PHE A 75 -4.20 6.24 0.79
N PHE A 76 -2.89 6.13 0.90
CA PHE A 76 -2.00 7.28 0.97
C PHE A 76 -0.91 7.17 -0.09
N LYS A 77 -0.41 8.32 -0.52
CA LYS A 77 0.77 8.45 -1.36
C LYS A 77 1.83 9.24 -0.61
N LEU A 78 3.07 8.83 -0.71
CA LEU A 78 4.19 9.59 -0.16
C LEU A 78 4.41 10.85 -1.01
N GLY A 79 4.20 12.02 -0.39
CA GLY A 79 4.46 13.33 -0.95
C GLY A 79 5.95 13.65 -1.07
N GLU A 80 6.27 14.73 -1.77
CA GLU A 80 7.66 15.20 -1.91
C GLU A 80 8.23 15.76 -0.60
N ASP A 81 7.35 16.17 0.32
CA ASP A 81 7.67 16.60 1.68
C ASP A 81 7.93 15.44 2.65
N GLY A 82 7.87 14.20 2.16
CA GLY A 82 8.07 12.98 2.94
C GLY A 82 6.87 12.57 3.79
N LYS A 83 5.71 13.23 3.62
CA LYS A 83 4.48 12.89 4.35
C LYS A 83 3.53 12.07 3.50
N TYR A 84 2.77 11.21 4.14
CA TYR A 84 1.69 10.48 3.49
C TYR A 84 0.44 11.35 3.34
N ILE A 85 -0.06 11.49 2.11
CA ILE A 85 -1.25 12.27 1.77
C ILE A 85 -2.33 11.29 1.28
N PRO A 86 -3.58 11.37 1.78
CA PRO A 86 -4.65 10.50 1.32
C PRO A 86 -4.94 10.75 -0.16
N VAL A 87 -5.10 9.67 -0.94
CA VAL A 87 -5.31 9.74 -2.39
C VAL A 87 -6.55 9.04 -2.84
#